data_AF-A0AAF3EVS6-F1
#
_entry.id   AF-A0AAF3EVS6-F1
#
_cell.length_a   1.000
_cell.length_b   1.000
_cell.length_c   1.000
_cell.angle_alpha   90.00
_cell.angle_beta   90.00
_cell.angle_gamma   90.00
#
_symmetry.space_group_name_H-M   'P 1'
#
loop_
_entity.id
_entity.type
_entity.pdbx_description
1 polymer ?
#
loop_
_entity_poly.entity_id
_entity_poly.type
_entity_poly.pdbx_seq_one_letter_code
_entity_poly.pdbx_strand_id
1 'polypeptide(L)'
;MFSSKVPTSDSFLSHVDSTGAAHQVDVSEKSLTKRTATALATIKVSRQIFEAIQQNSLKKGDVLSVANIASIQAAKRTADLIPLCHQIPVAQCETQFRLDEAQSCVHIKSSVVTVYGTGVEMEALTAVSIAALTIYDMCKAISHEMSITSIHLQSKSGVASGKMASNSYYRPATTSQSDVPTQSDVRPNKPKATSAEKLTAERLLKFILFNEDRADVHFLFPNETEAVVRLPGHKLILATRSDVFGAQFSGRFADEDECRISDVSSDSFREFLRYLYTDTIEATELGVFAELFYLSEKYMVRTMKDDLIQKLNEIIGKHDVLELLTPPLSNHLAKEAVFKLIDERIDHVLQSRLFLQLPKEVVKDILQRDSLKCNEMTIYSGMIKWAEAECKRNDWPADGEGLRRALDELLHLIRFPTMSGEEFNNGPVGKGLFEGKEAYDLLLCINSLQTKKEIFPFVRTRRKMATAVPATISSLDVPTQLDVVKPPKKAKATSEEKKAPDHPTYAEMVVASISALADRKGSSRMAIANYVLQNYNVGGDSKKVNLHVSVNLKKGTDLGLLQRKEGSNYQEVDGEDGKERLCNSQGQVTKEDHCQVG
;
A
#
# COMPACT_ATOMS: atom_id res chain seq x y z
N MET A 1 27.03 41.66 -36.29
CA MET A 1 26.00 42.67 -36.62
C MET A 1 25.03 42.07 -37.63
N PHE A 2 23.88 41.61 -37.19
CA PHE A 2 22.69 41.54 -38.04
C PHE A 2 21.54 42.14 -37.25
N SER A 3 21.34 43.44 -37.49
CA SER A 3 20.15 44.17 -37.11
C SER A 3 19.05 43.78 -38.10
N SER A 4 17.95 43.23 -37.60
CA SER A 4 16.72 43.11 -38.39
C SER A 4 15.55 43.63 -37.56
N LYS A 5 15.27 44.91 -37.80
CA LYS A 5 14.01 45.65 -37.65
C LYS A 5 12.85 44.84 -37.06
N VAL A 6 12.42 45.24 -35.85
CA VAL A 6 11.10 44.93 -35.30
C VAL A 6 10.05 45.56 -36.22
N PRO A 7 9.07 44.80 -36.76
CA PRO A 7 8.00 45.38 -37.53
C PRO A 7 7.09 46.17 -36.58
N THR A 8 7.06 47.49 -36.77
CA THR A 8 6.06 48.37 -36.16
C THR A 8 4.74 48.18 -36.89
N SER A 9 3.95 47.22 -36.43
CA SER A 9 2.50 47.23 -36.51
C SER A 9 2.01 46.81 -35.13
N ASP A 10 1.13 47.61 -34.53
CA ASP A 10 0.53 47.38 -33.20
C ASP A 10 -0.37 46.12 -33.19
N SER A 11 0.20 44.95 -33.41
CA SER A 11 -0.42 43.66 -33.16
C SER A 11 0.09 43.19 -31.81
N PHE A 12 -0.64 43.55 -30.75
CA PHE A 12 -0.44 42.97 -29.42
C PHE A 12 -0.42 41.44 -29.53
N LEU A 13 0.68 40.82 -29.11
CA LEU A 13 0.79 39.36 -29.06
C LEU A 13 -0.13 38.85 -27.94
N SER A 14 -1.19 38.15 -28.29
CA SER A 14 -2.22 37.73 -27.32
C SER A 14 -1.72 36.72 -26.27
N HIS A 15 -0.57 36.09 -26.50
CA HIS A 15 0.05 35.10 -25.62
C HIS A 15 1.25 35.62 -24.84
N VAL A 16 1.52 36.92 -24.89
CA VAL A 16 2.68 37.52 -24.23
C VAL A 16 2.22 38.70 -23.41
N ASP A 17 2.56 38.71 -22.13
CA ASP A 17 2.22 39.83 -21.24
C ASP A 17 3.14 41.04 -21.47
N SER A 18 2.88 42.14 -20.76
CA SER A 18 3.68 43.38 -20.86
C SER A 18 5.14 43.23 -20.44
N THR A 19 5.52 42.09 -19.83
CA THR A 19 6.89 41.76 -19.42
C THR A 19 7.61 40.87 -20.43
N GLY A 20 6.90 40.33 -21.43
CA GLY A 20 7.44 39.36 -22.38
C GLY A 20 7.23 37.91 -21.98
N ALA A 21 6.53 37.63 -20.87
CA ALA A 21 6.30 36.27 -20.40
C ALA A 21 5.09 35.63 -21.09
N ALA A 22 5.19 34.33 -21.37
CA ALA A 22 4.14 33.59 -22.05
C ALA A 22 2.93 33.38 -21.13
N HIS A 23 1.75 33.77 -21.60
CA HIS A 23 0.50 33.69 -20.87
C HIS A 23 -0.60 33.04 -21.74
N GLN A 24 -1.48 32.28 -21.11
CA GLN A 24 -2.61 31.66 -21.78
C GLN A 24 -3.69 32.70 -22.06
N VAL A 25 -4.18 32.80 -23.29
CA VAL A 25 -5.24 33.78 -23.64
C VAL A 25 -6.49 33.52 -22.81
N ASP A 26 -6.98 34.50 -22.06
CA ASP A 26 -8.25 34.33 -21.34
C ASP A 26 -9.42 34.19 -22.33
N VAL A 27 -10.23 33.15 -22.15
CA VAL A 27 -11.43 32.85 -22.95
C VAL A 27 -12.71 32.90 -22.12
N SER A 28 -12.64 33.29 -20.84
CA SER A 28 -13.75 33.31 -19.88
C SER A 28 -14.92 34.21 -20.31
N GLU A 29 -14.62 35.31 -21.01
CA GLU A 29 -15.62 36.24 -21.54
C GLU A 29 -16.18 35.81 -22.91
N LYS A 30 -15.63 34.78 -23.54
CA LYS A 30 -16.08 34.31 -24.85
C LYS A 30 -17.32 33.44 -24.69
N SER A 31 -18.37 33.73 -25.46
CA SER A 31 -19.60 32.94 -25.46
C SER A 31 -19.33 31.49 -25.87
N LEU A 32 -19.99 30.55 -25.18
CA LEU A 32 -19.99 29.14 -25.56
C LEU A 32 -20.73 28.98 -26.89
N THR A 33 -20.01 28.61 -27.94
CA THR A 33 -20.59 28.36 -29.26
C THR A 33 -20.17 27.00 -29.77
N LYS A 34 -21.00 26.38 -30.63
CA LYS A 34 -20.60 25.17 -31.34
C LYS A 34 -19.44 25.51 -32.28
N ARG A 35 -18.32 24.83 -32.11
CA ARG A 35 -17.11 25.00 -32.91
C ARG A 35 -16.66 23.64 -33.42
N THR A 36 -16.21 23.60 -34.66
CA THR A 36 -15.73 22.39 -35.31
C THR A 36 -14.41 22.67 -36.00
N ALA A 37 -13.46 21.75 -35.90
CA ALA A 37 -12.19 21.79 -36.61
C ALA A 37 -11.94 20.44 -37.28
N THR A 38 -11.46 20.45 -38.52
CA THR A 38 -11.05 19.24 -39.25
C THR A 38 -9.58 19.34 -39.59
N ALA A 39 -8.79 18.33 -39.25
CA ALA A 39 -7.38 18.21 -39.61
C ALA A 39 -7.15 16.96 -40.46
N LEU A 40 -6.06 16.98 -41.23
CA LEU A 40 -5.61 15.90 -42.09
C LEU A 40 -4.18 15.50 -41.71
N ALA A 41 -3.85 14.23 -41.93
CA ALA A 41 -2.48 13.72 -41.94
C ALA A 41 -2.37 12.60 -43.00
N THR A 42 -1.14 12.28 -43.42
CA THR A 42 -0.89 11.13 -44.31
C THR A 42 0.33 10.37 -43.80
N ILE A 43 0.19 9.06 -43.60
CA ILE A 43 1.31 8.18 -43.32
C ILE A 43 1.62 7.32 -44.56
N LYS A 44 2.80 7.52 -45.14
CA LYS A 44 3.32 6.67 -46.21
C LYS A 44 4.01 5.46 -45.60
N VAL A 45 3.78 4.29 -46.19
CA VAL A 45 4.29 3.00 -45.70
C VAL A 45 4.81 2.17 -46.87
N SER A 46 5.56 1.10 -46.59
CA SER A 46 5.95 0.14 -47.62
C SER A 46 4.74 -0.64 -48.14
N ARG A 47 4.84 -1.20 -49.36
CA ARG A 47 3.79 -2.03 -49.97
C ARG A 47 3.36 -3.18 -49.06
N GLN A 48 4.33 -3.82 -48.41
CA GLN A 48 4.09 -4.93 -47.47
C GLN A 48 3.26 -4.48 -46.25
N ILE A 49 3.56 -3.31 -45.66
CA ILE A 49 2.77 -2.77 -44.54
C ILE A 49 1.36 -2.40 -45.03
N PHE A 50 1.26 -1.79 -46.20
CA PHE A 50 -0.03 -1.41 -46.78
C PHE A 50 -0.96 -2.62 -46.94
N GLU A 51 -0.46 -3.70 -47.54
CA GLU A 51 -1.20 -4.96 -47.69
C GLU A 51 -1.58 -5.57 -46.34
N ALA A 52 -0.67 -5.53 -45.36
CA ALA A 52 -0.94 -6.04 -44.02
C ALA A 52 -2.04 -5.24 -43.28
N ILE A 53 -2.09 -3.92 -43.46
CA ILE A 53 -3.17 -3.07 -42.93
C ILE A 53 -4.48 -3.38 -43.66
N GLN A 54 -4.46 -3.45 -45.00
CA GLN A 54 -5.66 -3.69 -45.83
C GLN A 54 -6.30 -5.04 -45.52
N GLN A 55 -5.50 -6.07 -45.28
CA GLN A 55 -5.94 -7.44 -44.97
C GLN A 55 -6.18 -7.65 -43.47
N ASN A 56 -5.89 -6.66 -42.63
CA ASN A 56 -5.94 -6.78 -41.17
C ASN A 56 -5.14 -7.98 -40.63
N SER A 57 -3.96 -8.24 -41.20
CA SER A 57 -3.15 -9.45 -40.94
C SER A 57 -1.96 -9.20 -40.00
N LEU A 58 -1.92 -8.02 -39.37
CA LEU A 58 -0.88 -7.65 -38.41
C LEU A 58 -1.02 -8.44 -37.11
N LYS A 59 0.11 -8.99 -36.62
CA LYS A 59 0.16 -9.77 -35.35
C LYS A 59 -0.39 -9.00 -34.13
N LYS A 60 -0.34 -7.66 -34.18
CA LYS A 60 -0.81 -6.78 -33.10
C LYS A 60 -2.31 -6.45 -33.18
N GLY A 61 -3.03 -6.94 -34.19
CA GLY A 61 -4.47 -6.72 -34.37
C GLY A 61 -4.79 -5.52 -35.28
N ASP A 62 -6.03 -5.03 -35.18
CA ASP A 62 -6.59 -4.00 -36.07
C ASP A 62 -6.00 -2.62 -35.82
N VAL A 63 -5.09 -2.24 -36.72
CA VAL A 63 -4.35 -0.98 -36.66
C VAL A 63 -5.24 0.23 -36.78
N LEU A 64 -6.24 0.22 -37.67
CA LEU A 64 -7.08 1.40 -37.92
C LEU A 64 -8.03 1.62 -36.74
N SER A 65 -8.56 0.54 -36.15
CA SER A 65 -9.36 0.63 -34.93
C SER A 65 -8.55 1.17 -33.74
N VAL A 66 -7.32 0.69 -33.53
CA VAL A 66 -6.44 1.19 -32.46
C VAL A 66 -6.05 2.65 -32.71
N ALA A 67 -5.74 3.01 -33.96
CA ALA A 67 -5.45 4.40 -34.34
C ALA A 67 -6.65 5.35 -34.14
N ASN A 68 -7.87 4.87 -34.36
CA ASN A 68 -9.09 5.64 -34.08
C ASN A 68 -9.23 5.95 -32.58
N ILE A 69 -9.05 4.94 -31.73
CA ILE A 69 -9.10 5.10 -30.26
C ILE A 69 -8.03 6.09 -29.82
N ALA A 70 -6.80 5.95 -30.33
CA ALA A 70 -5.70 6.86 -30.02
C ALA A 70 -6.00 8.30 -30.46
N SER A 71 -6.65 8.48 -31.62
CA SER A 71 -7.11 9.79 -32.12
C SER A 71 -8.09 10.48 -31.16
N ILE A 72 -9.08 9.73 -30.66
CA ILE A 72 -10.08 10.25 -29.71
C ILE A 72 -9.44 10.62 -28.38
N GLN A 73 -8.54 9.77 -27.86
CA GLN A 73 -7.81 10.05 -26.62
C GLN A 73 -6.93 11.29 -26.77
N ALA A 74 -6.22 11.41 -27.88
CA ALA A 74 -5.33 12.53 -28.18
C ALA A 74 -6.10 13.85 -28.24
N ALA A 75 -7.25 13.90 -28.93
CA ALA A 75 -8.11 15.08 -28.95
C ALA A 75 -8.45 15.54 -27.52
N LYS A 76 -8.91 14.62 -26.67
CA LYS A 76 -9.33 14.91 -25.28
C LYS A 76 -8.19 15.37 -24.37
N ARG A 77 -6.94 15.03 -24.69
CA ARG A 77 -5.74 15.30 -23.86
C ARG A 77 -4.82 16.36 -24.46
N THR A 78 -5.32 17.16 -25.41
CA THR A 78 -4.50 18.17 -26.11
C THR A 78 -3.85 19.18 -25.15
N ALA A 79 -4.59 19.65 -24.15
CA ALA A 79 -4.08 20.58 -23.14
C ALA A 79 -3.01 19.96 -22.21
N ASP A 80 -2.98 18.63 -22.07
CA ASP A 80 -1.92 17.94 -21.32
C ASP A 80 -0.59 17.96 -22.10
N LEU A 81 -0.68 17.98 -23.44
CA LEU A 81 0.46 17.81 -24.35
C LEU A 81 1.03 19.14 -24.84
N ILE A 82 0.17 20.13 -25.10
CA ILE A 82 0.55 21.41 -25.70
C ILE A 82 0.37 22.53 -24.66
N PRO A 83 1.47 23.12 -24.15
CA PRO A 83 1.39 24.23 -23.20
C PRO A 83 0.52 25.37 -23.72
N LEU A 84 -0.18 26.06 -22.80
CA LEU A 84 -1.05 27.21 -23.07
C LEU A 84 -2.31 26.90 -23.91
N CYS A 85 -2.53 25.64 -24.30
CA CYS A 85 -3.83 25.22 -24.81
C CYS A 85 -4.86 25.21 -23.68
N HIS A 86 -6.10 25.52 -24.04
CA HIS A 86 -7.22 25.40 -23.10
C HIS A 86 -7.60 23.94 -22.97
N GLN A 87 -8.02 23.54 -21.78
CA GLN A 87 -8.76 22.30 -21.64
C GLN A 87 -10.15 22.51 -22.25
N ILE A 88 -10.36 21.97 -23.45
CA ILE A 88 -11.62 22.12 -24.18
C ILE A 88 -12.44 20.84 -24.04
N PRO A 89 -13.72 20.92 -23.61
CA PRO A 89 -14.59 19.76 -23.58
C PRO A 89 -14.92 19.31 -25.01
N VAL A 90 -14.23 18.28 -25.48
CA VAL A 90 -14.49 17.67 -26.80
C VAL A 90 -15.85 16.96 -26.76
N ALA A 91 -16.81 17.48 -27.52
CA ALA A 91 -18.15 16.91 -27.65
C ALA A 91 -18.16 15.69 -28.60
N GLN A 92 -17.37 15.75 -29.67
CA GLN A 92 -17.22 14.66 -30.63
C GLN A 92 -15.81 14.71 -31.24
N CYS A 93 -15.20 13.54 -31.44
CA CYS A 93 -14.01 13.37 -32.27
C CYS A 93 -14.29 12.18 -33.19
N GLU A 94 -14.33 12.43 -34.49
CA GLU A 94 -14.56 11.40 -35.51
C GLU A 94 -13.34 11.34 -36.43
N THR A 95 -12.73 10.17 -36.53
CA THR A 95 -11.55 9.95 -37.38
C THR A 95 -11.84 8.93 -38.46
N GLN A 96 -11.52 9.29 -39.70
CA GLN A 96 -11.71 8.49 -40.89
C GLN A 96 -10.36 8.17 -41.52
N PHE A 97 -10.22 6.93 -41.99
CA PHE A 97 -9.02 6.43 -42.65
C PHE A 97 -9.34 6.06 -44.09
N ARG A 98 -8.56 6.57 -45.05
CA ARG A 98 -8.64 6.16 -46.46
C ARG A 98 -7.32 5.56 -46.89
N LEU A 99 -7.35 4.30 -47.28
CA LEU A 99 -6.21 3.60 -47.88
C LEU A 99 -6.04 4.03 -49.34
N ASP A 100 -4.83 4.42 -49.73
CA ASP A 100 -4.45 4.73 -51.11
C ASP A 100 -3.40 3.75 -51.60
N GLU A 101 -3.84 2.79 -52.42
CA GLU A 101 -3.02 1.69 -52.89
C GLU A 101 -1.91 2.15 -53.85
N ALA A 102 -2.22 3.11 -54.72
CA ALA A 102 -1.29 3.62 -55.72
C ALA A 102 -0.10 4.35 -55.07
N GLN A 103 -0.35 5.03 -53.95
CA GLN A 103 0.67 5.76 -53.20
C GLN A 103 1.21 5.01 -51.98
N SER A 104 0.71 3.81 -51.69
CA SER A 104 1.00 3.02 -50.48
C SER A 104 0.94 3.89 -49.21
N CYS A 105 -0.18 4.57 -49.00
CA CYS A 105 -0.34 5.45 -47.85
C CYS A 105 -1.75 5.37 -47.23
N VAL A 106 -1.84 5.83 -45.98
CA VAL A 106 -3.10 5.99 -45.25
C VAL A 106 -3.34 7.48 -45.05
N HIS A 107 -4.44 7.99 -45.61
CA HIS A 107 -4.93 9.33 -45.32
C HIS A 107 -5.79 9.29 -44.07
N ILE A 108 -5.52 10.20 -43.15
CA ILE A 108 -6.20 10.32 -41.87
C ILE A 108 -6.90 11.66 -41.85
N LYS A 109 -8.20 11.66 -41.54
CA LYS A 109 -9.00 12.86 -41.36
C LYS A 109 -9.68 12.80 -40.01
N SER A 110 -9.44 13.78 -39.14
CA SER A 110 -10.12 13.88 -37.85
C SER A 110 -10.92 15.17 -37.77
N SER A 111 -12.19 15.06 -37.41
CA SER A 111 -13.12 16.17 -37.18
C SER A 111 -13.51 16.21 -35.70
N VAL A 112 -13.19 17.32 -35.05
CA VAL A 112 -13.43 17.54 -33.62
C VAL A 112 -14.47 18.63 -33.44
N VAL A 113 -15.43 18.41 -32.54
CA VAL A 113 -16.53 19.33 -32.21
C VAL A 113 -16.47 19.66 -30.72
N THR A 114 -16.75 20.91 -30.37
CA THR A 114 -16.97 21.36 -29.00
C THR A 114 -18.11 22.38 -28.91
N VAL A 115 -18.58 22.63 -27.69
CA VAL A 115 -19.34 23.83 -27.33
C VAL A 115 -18.54 24.59 -26.28
N TYR A 116 -17.71 25.55 -26.72
CA TYR A 116 -16.77 26.24 -25.82
C TYR A 116 -16.39 27.66 -26.29
N GLY A 117 -15.70 28.41 -25.42
CA GLY A 117 -15.27 29.79 -25.67
C GLY A 117 -14.14 29.90 -26.71
N THR A 118 -13.46 28.80 -27.03
CA THR A 118 -12.37 28.74 -28.02
C THR A 118 -12.50 27.52 -28.94
N GLY A 119 -11.88 27.59 -30.12
CA GLY A 119 -11.93 26.54 -31.14
C GLY A 119 -11.08 25.31 -30.80
N VAL A 120 -11.33 24.23 -31.55
CA VAL A 120 -10.74 22.89 -31.37
C VAL A 120 -9.67 22.55 -32.42
N GLU A 121 -8.98 23.55 -32.96
CA GLU A 121 -7.97 23.37 -34.01
C GLU A 121 -6.82 22.47 -33.52
N MET A 122 -6.37 22.69 -32.29
CA MET A 122 -5.26 21.94 -31.70
C MET A 122 -5.67 20.51 -31.39
N GLU A 123 -6.91 20.28 -30.98
CA GLU A 123 -7.47 18.96 -30.73
C GLU A 123 -7.53 18.14 -32.01
N ALA A 124 -7.98 18.74 -33.12
CA ALA A 124 -8.02 18.07 -34.41
C ALA A 124 -6.60 17.73 -34.92
N LEU A 125 -5.66 18.67 -34.81
CA LEU A 125 -4.25 18.45 -35.21
C LEU A 125 -3.58 17.37 -34.37
N THR A 126 -3.82 17.38 -33.06
CA THR A 126 -3.27 16.39 -32.12
C THR A 126 -3.87 15.01 -32.39
N ALA A 127 -5.17 14.93 -32.68
CA ALA A 127 -5.87 13.71 -33.03
C ALA A 127 -5.30 13.00 -34.27
N VAL A 128 -5.05 13.73 -35.37
CA VAL A 128 -4.47 13.12 -36.58
C VAL A 128 -2.99 12.76 -36.40
N SER A 129 -2.26 13.53 -35.59
CA SER A 129 -0.83 13.28 -35.31
C SER A 129 -0.63 11.99 -34.52
N ILE A 130 -1.40 11.81 -33.44
CA ILE A 130 -1.30 10.60 -32.61
C ILE A 130 -1.87 9.39 -33.35
N ALA A 131 -2.91 9.54 -34.17
CA ALA A 131 -3.38 8.46 -35.04
C ALA A 131 -2.28 7.98 -35.99
N ALA A 132 -1.56 8.89 -36.65
CA ALA A 132 -0.44 8.56 -37.53
C ALA A 132 0.71 7.87 -36.77
N LEU A 133 1.08 8.37 -35.60
CA LEU A 133 2.11 7.75 -34.74
C LEU A 133 1.69 6.37 -34.25
N THR A 134 0.41 6.15 -33.99
CA THR A 134 -0.13 4.85 -33.59
C THR A 134 -0.03 3.84 -34.73
N ILE A 135 -0.36 4.24 -35.97
CA ILE A 135 -0.16 3.39 -37.15
C ILE A 135 1.32 3.04 -37.30
N TYR A 136 2.22 4.02 -37.12
CA TYR A 136 3.67 3.78 -37.14
C TYR A 136 4.06 2.74 -36.08
N ASP A 137 3.63 2.91 -34.82
CA ASP A 137 4.00 2.03 -33.71
C ASP A 137 3.54 0.58 -33.91
N MET A 138 2.34 0.42 -34.48
CA MET A 138 1.75 -0.88 -34.76
C MET A 138 2.46 -1.59 -35.92
N CYS A 139 2.97 -0.84 -36.90
CA CYS A 139 3.56 -1.40 -38.12
C CYS A 139 5.10 -1.51 -38.08
N LYS A 140 5.78 -0.85 -37.12
CA LYS A 140 7.26 -0.78 -37.07
C LYS A 140 7.98 -2.14 -36.98
N ALA A 141 7.27 -3.21 -36.62
CA ALA A 141 7.82 -4.56 -36.58
C ALA A 141 7.98 -5.20 -37.97
N ILE A 142 7.29 -4.69 -39.00
CA ILE A 142 7.46 -5.13 -40.40
C ILE A 142 8.59 -4.36 -41.06
N SER A 143 8.52 -3.02 -41.00
CA SER A 143 9.55 -2.13 -41.53
C SER A 143 9.51 -0.79 -40.80
N HIS A 144 10.65 -0.11 -40.76
CA HIS A 144 10.78 1.26 -40.25
C HIS A 144 10.66 2.33 -41.34
N GLU A 145 10.55 1.92 -42.61
CA GLU A 145 10.38 2.81 -43.77
C GLU A 145 8.95 3.35 -43.83
N MET A 146 8.66 4.29 -42.95
CA MET A 146 7.39 5.00 -42.89
C MET A 146 7.65 6.49 -42.67
N SER A 147 6.80 7.34 -43.26
CA SER A 147 6.89 8.79 -43.07
C SER A 147 5.51 9.40 -42.82
N ILE A 148 5.41 10.25 -41.80
CA ILE A 148 4.22 11.01 -41.49
C ILE A 148 4.37 12.39 -42.13
N THR A 149 3.39 12.78 -42.94
CA THR A 149 3.41 13.98 -43.76
C THR A 149 2.05 14.68 -43.72
N SER A 150 2.01 15.92 -44.20
CA SER A 150 0.77 16.66 -44.43
C SER A 150 -0.13 16.77 -43.19
N ILE A 151 0.43 16.93 -41.99
CA ILE A 151 -0.35 17.29 -40.80
C ILE A 151 -0.73 18.77 -40.92
N HIS A 152 -2.01 19.06 -41.14
CA HIS A 152 -2.50 20.44 -41.26
C HIS A 152 -4.00 20.53 -40.99
N LEU A 153 -4.46 21.75 -40.68
CA LEU A 153 -5.88 22.05 -40.52
C LEU A 153 -6.53 22.19 -41.90
N GLN A 154 -7.57 21.41 -42.18
CA GLN A 154 -8.36 21.53 -43.40
C GLN A 154 -9.36 22.67 -43.28
N SER A 155 -10.16 22.66 -42.21
CA SER A 155 -11.23 23.64 -42.01
C SER A 155 -11.49 23.89 -40.53
N LYS A 156 -12.03 25.07 -40.23
CA LYS A 156 -12.66 25.35 -38.95
C LYS A 156 -13.94 26.14 -39.11
N SER A 157 -14.86 25.97 -38.17
CA SER A 157 -16.09 26.74 -38.06
C SER A 157 -16.39 27.08 -36.60
N GLY A 158 -16.99 28.23 -36.37
CA GLY A 158 -17.34 28.71 -35.04
C GLY A 158 -17.72 30.18 -35.05
N VAL A 159 -18.79 30.55 -34.34
CA VAL A 159 -19.28 31.93 -34.34
C VAL A 159 -18.36 32.78 -33.47
N ALA A 160 -17.56 33.64 -34.08
CA ALA A 160 -17.03 34.84 -33.44
C ALA A 160 -17.90 35.99 -33.96
N SER A 161 -18.65 36.63 -33.07
CA SER A 161 -19.29 37.93 -33.35
C SER A 161 -20.28 37.93 -34.53
N GLY A 162 -21.34 37.11 -34.49
CA GLY A 162 -22.53 37.29 -35.35
C GLY A 162 -22.36 37.01 -36.85
N LYS A 163 -21.23 36.50 -37.32
CA LYS A 163 -21.05 35.97 -38.68
C LYS A 163 -20.51 34.53 -38.62
N MET A 164 -21.11 33.61 -39.38
CA MET A 164 -20.52 32.30 -39.60
C MET A 164 -19.22 32.49 -40.40
N ALA A 165 -18.08 32.17 -39.80
CA ALA A 165 -16.81 32.09 -40.51
C ALA A 165 -16.41 30.62 -40.64
N SER A 166 -16.54 30.06 -41.85
CA SER A 166 -15.89 28.80 -42.22
C SER A 166 -14.59 29.13 -42.94
N ASN A 167 -13.46 29.06 -42.24
CA ASN A 167 -12.15 29.22 -42.89
C ASN A 167 -11.62 27.84 -43.27
N SER A 168 -11.45 27.61 -44.58
CA SER A 168 -10.64 26.52 -45.11
C SER A 168 -9.18 26.98 -45.09
N TYR A 169 -8.35 26.40 -44.23
CA TYR A 169 -6.94 26.80 -44.10
C TYR A 169 -6.05 26.15 -45.16
N TYR A 170 -6.55 25.07 -45.78
CA TYR A 170 -5.89 24.39 -46.88
C TYR A 170 -6.87 24.24 -48.04
N ARG A 171 -6.52 24.80 -49.20
CA ARG A 171 -7.26 24.67 -50.45
C ARG A 171 -6.35 23.94 -51.43
N PRO A 172 -6.63 22.66 -51.76
CA PRO A 172 -6.12 22.11 -53.02
C PRO A 172 -6.62 23.03 -54.14
N ALA A 173 -5.87 23.19 -55.21
CA ALA A 173 -6.28 24.04 -56.32
C ALA A 173 -7.73 23.70 -56.79
N THR A 174 -8.59 24.74 -56.87
CA THR A 174 -9.96 24.84 -57.48
C THR A 174 -11.13 24.18 -56.69
N THR A 175 -12.36 24.70 -56.53
CA THR A 175 -13.20 25.73 -57.22
C THR A 175 -14.19 26.38 -56.21
N SER A 176 -15.18 27.18 -56.64
CA SER A 176 -15.89 28.30 -55.95
C SER A 176 -17.33 28.10 -55.39
N GLN A 177 -17.81 29.11 -54.63
CA GLN A 177 -19.20 29.53 -54.23
C GLN A 177 -19.72 29.10 -52.83
N SER A 178 -20.45 29.87 -52.00
CA SER A 178 -20.89 31.29 -51.90
C SER A 178 -21.59 31.50 -50.52
N ASP A 179 -21.49 32.70 -49.92
CA ASP A 179 -21.97 33.13 -48.58
C ASP A 179 -23.48 33.49 -48.44
N VAL A 180 -24.05 33.48 -47.21
CA VAL A 180 -25.08 34.44 -46.68
C VAL A 180 -25.08 34.51 -45.11
N PRO A 181 -25.30 35.68 -44.42
CA PRO A 181 -24.99 35.88 -42.97
C PRO A 181 -26.13 36.38 -42.00
N THR A 182 -25.74 36.57 -40.70
CA THR A 182 -26.23 37.51 -39.61
C THR A 182 -27.41 37.08 -38.70
N GLN A 183 -27.63 37.45 -37.41
CA GLN A 183 -27.31 38.58 -36.46
C GLN A 183 -27.52 38.09 -34.97
N SER A 184 -26.60 38.27 -34.00
CA SER A 184 -26.53 39.21 -32.83
C SER A 184 -27.78 39.42 -31.94
N ASP A 185 -27.70 39.14 -30.62
CA ASP A 185 -27.73 40.17 -29.54
C ASP A 185 -27.73 39.65 -28.07
N VAL A 186 -26.77 40.22 -27.31
CA VAL A 186 -26.70 40.76 -25.92
C VAL A 186 -27.48 40.11 -24.74
N ARG A 187 -26.71 39.74 -23.69
CA ARG A 187 -27.15 39.59 -22.28
C ARG A 187 -26.48 40.68 -21.40
N PRO A 188 -27.02 40.97 -20.20
CA PRO A 188 -26.20 41.50 -19.12
C PRO A 188 -26.20 40.65 -17.82
N ASN A 189 -24.98 40.43 -17.35
CA ASN A 189 -24.41 40.41 -15.99
C ASN A 189 -24.91 39.51 -14.84
N LYS A 190 -23.96 38.64 -14.45
CA LYS A 190 -23.68 38.01 -13.14
C LYS A 190 -23.24 39.02 -12.06
N PRO A 191 -23.15 38.57 -10.80
CA PRO A 191 -22.02 38.85 -9.91
C PRO A 191 -21.07 37.64 -9.76
N LYS A 192 -19.78 37.96 -9.56
CA LYS A 192 -18.59 37.09 -9.58
C LYS A 192 -18.39 36.31 -8.27
N ALA A 193 -17.77 35.14 -8.37
CA ALA A 193 -17.07 34.48 -7.26
C ALA A 193 -15.59 34.27 -7.65
N THR A 194 -14.75 34.31 -6.63
CA THR A 194 -13.33 34.65 -6.58
C THR A 194 -12.35 33.56 -7.04
N SER A 195 -11.15 34.01 -7.40
CA SER A 195 -9.94 33.32 -7.87
C SER A 195 -9.81 31.82 -7.60
N ALA A 196 -9.67 31.01 -8.66
CA ALA A 196 -9.50 29.56 -8.57
C ALA A 196 -8.05 29.14 -8.81
N GLU A 197 -7.48 28.48 -7.81
CA GLU A 197 -6.22 27.76 -7.87
C GLU A 197 -6.29 26.54 -8.80
N LYS A 198 -5.13 26.07 -9.28
CA LYS A 198 -4.91 24.88 -10.13
C LYS A 198 -5.79 23.67 -9.67
N LEU A 199 -6.75 23.23 -10.48
CA LEU A 199 -7.73 22.19 -10.12
C LEU A 199 -7.28 20.82 -10.70
N THR A 200 -6.89 19.87 -9.86
CA THR A 200 -6.53 18.50 -10.26
C THR A 200 -7.77 17.61 -10.39
N ALA A 201 -7.68 16.46 -11.08
CA ALA A 201 -8.78 15.48 -11.13
C ALA A 201 -9.20 15.01 -9.72
N GLU A 202 -8.23 14.82 -8.82
CA GLU A 202 -8.48 14.53 -7.40
C GLU A 202 -9.24 15.69 -6.70
N ARG A 203 -8.86 16.95 -6.95
CA ARG A 203 -9.57 18.12 -6.43
C ARG A 203 -11.00 18.22 -6.97
N LEU A 204 -11.22 17.85 -8.24
CA LEU A 204 -12.54 17.80 -8.85
C LEU A 204 -13.41 16.71 -8.22
N LEU A 205 -12.86 15.49 -8.07
CA LEU A 205 -13.57 14.38 -7.42
C LEU A 205 -13.91 14.71 -5.96
N LYS A 206 -12.99 15.34 -5.23
CA LYS A 206 -13.24 15.89 -3.88
C LYS A 206 -14.29 17.00 -3.88
N PHE A 207 -14.34 17.84 -4.91
CA PHE A 207 -15.30 18.94 -5.03
C PHE A 207 -16.72 18.46 -5.36
N ILE A 208 -16.87 17.42 -6.19
CA ILE A 208 -18.19 16.87 -6.54
C ILE A 208 -18.68 15.82 -5.53
N LEU A 209 -17.79 15.24 -4.73
CA LEU A 209 -18.15 14.33 -3.65
C LEU A 209 -19.10 15.05 -2.67
N PHE A 210 -20.28 14.47 -2.45
CA PHE A 210 -21.39 15.05 -1.68
C PHE A 210 -21.98 16.37 -2.21
N ASN A 211 -21.62 16.80 -3.43
CA ASN A 211 -22.25 17.92 -4.07
C ASN A 211 -23.57 17.48 -4.73
N GLU A 212 -24.66 18.22 -4.47
CA GLU A 212 -25.96 17.98 -5.11
C GLU A 212 -25.95 18.41 -6.59
N ASP A 213 -25.03 19.28 -6.99
CA ASP A 213 -24.89 19.71 -8.37
C ASP A 213 -24.47 18.53 -9.27
N ARG A 214 -25.43 18.08 -10.10
CA ARG A 214 -25.30 16.93 -11.03
C ARG A 214 -25.27 15.56 -10.36
N ALA A 215 -25.69 15.46 -9.10
CA ALA A 215 -26.02 14.17 -8.51
C ALA A 215 -27.22 13.55 -9.25
N ASP A 216 -27.06 12.30 -9.69
CA ASP A 216 -28.07 11.53 -10.45
C ASP A 216 -28.49 10.25 -9.71
N VAL A 217 -28.05 10.07 -8.46
CA VAL A 217 -28.52 9.05 -7.51
C VAL A 217 -28.40 9.55 -6.07
N HIS A 218 -29.29 9.11 -5.19
CA HIS A 218 -29.31 9.46 -3.78
C HIS A 218 -29.47 8.22 -2.89
N PHE A 219 -28.68 8.13 -1.82
CA PHE A 219 -28.76 7.04 -0.85
C PHE A 219 -29.50 7.50 0.41
N LEU A 220 -30.53 6.76 0.82
CA LEU A 220 -31.43 7.11 1.91
C LEU A 220 -31.26 6.16 3.11
N PHE A 221 -31.11 6.72 4.31
CA PHE A 221 -30.91 5.98 5.56
C PHE A 221 -32.09 6.25 6.52
N PRO A 222 -33.05 5.32 6.63
CA PRO A 222 -34.31 5.55 7.36
C PRO A 222 -34.22 5.37 8.89
N ASN A 223 -33.13 4.82 9.43
CA ASN A 223 -33.05 4.36 10.83
C ASN A 223 -32.21 5.27 11.76
N GLU A 224 -31.76 6.45 11.31
CA GLU A 224 -31.00 7.38 12.15
C GLU A 224 -31.92 8.47 12.71
N THR A 225 -32.31 8.34 13.98
CA THR A 225 -32.95 9.38 14.82
C THR A 225 -33.82 10.40 14.08
N GLU A 226 -35.09 10.06 13.81
CA GLU A 226 -36.17 10.94 13.29
C GLU A 226 -35.94 11.67 11.94
N ALA A 227 -34.71 11.75 11.43
CA ALA A 227 -34.37 12.46 10.19
C ALA A 227 -33.68 11.52 9.17
N VAL A 228 -34.30 11.37 8.01
CA VAL A 228 -33.73 10.55 6.91
C VAL A 228 -32.46 11.23 6.39
N VAL A 229 -31.30 10.60 6.62
CA VAL A 229 -30.04 11.05 6.04
C VAL A 229 -30.03 10.71 4.55
N ARG A 230 -29.72 11.70 3.71
CA ARG A 230 -29.65 11.59 2.25
C ARG A 230 -28.25 11.92 1.77
N LEU A 231 -27.61 11.00 1.06
CA LEU A 231 -26.27 11.17 0.50
C LEU A 231 -26.34 11.22 -1.03
N PRO A 232 -25.92 12.32 -1.69
CA PRO A 232 -25.89 12.39 -3.14
C PRO A 232 -24.68 11.62 -3.71
N GLY A 233 -24.89 11.02 -4.88
CA GLY A 233 -23.91 10.24 -5.62
C GLY A 233 -24.03 10.45 -7.13
N HIS A 234 -23.07 9.90 -7.87
CA HIS A 234 -23.00 10.02 -9.32
C HIS A 234 -22.87 8.62 -9.94
N LYS A 235 -23.93 8.13 -10.60
CA LYS A 235 -24.07 6.78 -11.17
C LYS A 235 -22.86 6.40 -12.00
N LEU A 236 -22.34 7.29 -12.84
CA LEU A 236 -21.16 7.04 -13.67
C LEU A 236 -19.90 6.72 -12.84
N ILE A 237 -19.65 7.48 -11.77
CA ILE A 237 -18.47 7.28 -10.91
C ILE A 237 -18.63 5.96 -10.14
N LEU A 238 -19.81 5.72 -9.58
CA LEU A 238 -20.09 4.52 -8.82
C LEU A 238 -20.04 3.25 -9.69
N ALA A 239 -20.63 3.28 -10.88
CA ALA A 239 -20.64 2.16 -11.83
C ALA A 239 -19.26 1.83 -12.40
N THR A 240 -18.34 2.80 -12.49
CA THR A 240 -16.96 2.53 -12.92
C THR A 240 -16.10 1.90 -11.84
N ARG A 241 -16.49 2.04 -10.57
CA ARG A 241 -15.72 1.57 -9.42
C ARG A 241 -16.27 0.29 -8.78
N SER A 242 -17.53 -0.04 -9.06
CA SER A 242 -18.21 -1.22 -8.53
C SER A 242 -19.01 -1.90 -9.62
N ASP A 243 -18.72 -3.18 -9.84
CA ASP A 243 -19.47 -4.03 -10.77
C ASP A 243 -20.96 -4.14 -10.34
N VAL A 244 -21.22 -4.07 -9.04
CA VAL A 244 -22.57 -4.11 -8.46
C VAL A 244 -23.34 -2.83 -8.77
N PHE A 245 -22.74 -1.65 -8.58
CA PHE A 245 -23.35 -0.40 -9.04
C PHE A 245 -23.49 -0.34 -10.56
N GLY A 246 -22.53 -0.90 -11.29
CA GLY A 246 -22.61 -1.05 -12.74
C GLY A 246 -23.85 -1.84 -13.16
N ALA A 247 -24.10 -2.99 -12.52
CA ALA A 247 -25.30 -3.79 -12.76
C ALA A 247 -26.58 -3.11 -12.25
N GLN A 248 -26.54 -2.47 -11.09
CA GLN A 248 -27.68 -1.79 -10.48
C GLN A 248 -28.17 -0.61 -11.33
N PHE A 249 -27.25 0.16 -11.91
CA PHE A 249 -27.58 1.35 -12.70
C PHE A 249 -27.68 1.08 -14.21
N SER A 250 -27.53 -0.17 -14.67
CA SER A 250 -27.62 -0.52 -16.08
C SER A 250 -28.67 -1.59 -16.38
N GLY A 251 -29.27 -1.52 -17.57
CA GLY A 251 -30.25 -2.51 -18.03
C GLY A 251 -31.67 -2.26 -17.53
N ARG A 252 -32.45 -3.35 -17.38
CA ARG A 252 -33.90 -3.30 -17.10
C ARG A 252 -34.27 -2.99 -15.64
N PHE A 253 -33.29 -2.81 -14.77
CA PHE A 253 -33.48 -2.55 -13.34
C PHE A 253 -32.98 -1.16 -12.92
N ALA A 254 -32.68 -0.27 -13.88
CA ALA A 254 -32.02 1.02 -13.67
C ALA A 254 -32.92 2.16 -13.13
N ASP A 255 -34.13 1.84 -12.65
CA ASP A 255 -35.19 2.82 -12.38
C ASP A 255 -35.11 3.49 -10.99
N GLU A 256 -34.14 3.15 -10.16
CA GLU A 256 -34.01 3.73 -8.81
C GLU A 256 -32.94 4.83 -8.77
N ASP A 257 -33.38 6.08 -8.89
CA ASP A 257 -32.59 7.27 -8.55
C ASP A 257 -32.43 7.43 -7.01
N GLU A 258 -33.23 6.71 -6.23
CA GLU A 258 -33.17 6.69 -4.76
C GLU A 258 -32.93 5.27 -4.24
N CYS A 259 -31.77 5.04 -3.63
CA CYS A 259 -31.34 3.76 -3.09
C CYS A 259 -31.48 3.74 -1.57
N ARG A 260 -32.33 2.86 -1.01
CA ARG A 260 -32.48 2.73 0.45
C ARG A 260 -31.43 1.81 1.04
N ILE A 261 -30.71 2.30 2.05
CA ILE A 261 -29.67 1.57 2.79
C ILE A 261 -30.09 1.47 4.25
N SER A 262 -30.15 0.24 4.79
CA SER A 262 -30.61 -0.03 6.16
C SER A 262 -29.69 -0.94 6.96
N ASP A 263 -28.64 -1.45 6.33
CA ASP A 263 -27.75 -2.47 6.85
C ASP A 263 -26.37 -1.94 7.30
N VAL A 264 -26.11 -0.65 7.08
CA VAL A 264 -24.90 0.06 7.53
C VAL A 264 -25.24 1.48 7.99
N SER A 265 -24.37 2.08 8.80
CA SER A 265 -24.50 3.48 9.20
C SER A 265 -24.27 4.45 8.05
N SER A 266 -24.85 5.65 8.12
CA SER A 266 -24.67 6.69 7.12
C SER A 266 -23.21 7.19 7.06
N ASP A 267 -22.51 7.19 8.19
CA ASP A 267 -21.10 7.59 8.29
C ASP A 267 -20.17 6.59 7.59
N SER A 268 -20.37 5.28 7.78
CA SER A 268 -19.59 4.29 7.06
C SER A 268 -19.86 4.30 5.56
N PHE A 269 -21.11 4.49 5.16
CA PHE A 269 -21.44 4.57 3.74
C PHE A 269 -20.91 5.86 3.10
N ARG A 270 -20.90 6.98 3.85
CA ARG A 270 -20.24 8.22 3.44
C ARG A 270 -18.76 7.98 3.18
N GLU A 271 -18.09 7.29 4.08
CA GLU A 271 -16.67 6.98 3.90
C GLU A 271 -16.43 6.02 2.73
N PHE A 272 -17.32 5.05 2.52
CA PHE A 272 -17.30 4.19 1.35
C PHE A 272 -17.41 4.99 0.04
N LEU A 273 -18.35 5.95 -0.04
CA LEU A 273 -18.45 6.85 -1.18
C LEU A 273 -17.19 7.70 -1.36
N ARG A 274 -16.62 8.22 -0.28
CA ARG A 274 -15.35 8.97 -0.35
C ARG A 274 -14.24 8.13 -0.98
N TYR A 275 -14.11 6.87 -0.58
CA TYR A 275 -13.13 5.96 -1.17
C TYR A 275 -13.37 5.77 -2.68
N LEU A 276 -14.60 5.54 -3.12
CA LEU A 276 -14.91 5.39 -4.56
C LEU A 276 -14.54 6.62 -5.40
N TYR A 277 -14.62 7.81 -4.82
CA TYR A 277 -14.30 9.06 -5.51
C TYR A 277 -12.82 9.38 -5.46
N THR A 278 -12.12 9.06 -4.37
CA THR A 278 -10.81 9.65 -4.07
C THR A 278 -9.70 8.63 -3.88
N ASP A 279 -10.01 7.33 -3.79
CA ASP A 279 -9.09 6.26 -3.40
C ASP A 279 -8.42 6.51 -2.03
N THR A 280 -9.06 7.30 -1.16
CA THR A 280 -8.56 7.61 0.18
C THR A 280 -9.54 7.18 1.25
N ILE A 281 -8.96 6.70 2.37
CA ILE A 281 -9.67 6.35 3.59
C ILE A 281 -9.18 7.32 4.68
N GLU A 282 -10.05 8.22 5.07
CA GLU A 282 -9.87 9.24 6.10
C GLU A 282 -10.43 8.79 7.46
N ALA A 283 -11.27 7.75 7.49
CA ALA A 283 -11.81 7.21 8.74
C ALA A 283 -10.72 6.77 9.73
N THR A 284 -10.92 7.15 10.98
CA THR A 284 -10.08 6.76 12.13
C THR A 284 -10.80 5.85 13.10
N GLU A 285 -12.13 5.82 13.05
CA GLU A 285 -12.96 5.03 13.96
C GLU A 285 -12.98 3.57 13.54
N LEU A 286 -12.59 2.68 14.46
CA LEU A 286 -12.48 1.25 14.19
C LEU A 286 -13.83 0.62 13.80
N GLY A 287 -14.96 1.11 14.34
CA GLY A 287 -16.31 0.66 13.96
C GLY A 287 -16.61 0.83 12.46
N VAL A 288 -16.14 1.94 11.87
CA VAL A 288 -16.31 2.22 10.44
C VAL A 288 -15.57 1.20 9.58
N PHE A 289 -14.38 0.75 10.00
CA PHE A 289 -13.61 -0.24 9.22
C PHE A 289 -14.35 -1.57 9.04
N ALA A 290 -15.07 -2.04 10.07
CA ALA A 290 -15.85 -3.27 9.99
C ALA A 290 -16.95 -3.17 8.92
N GLU A 291 -17.68 -2.07 8.89
CA GLU A 291 -18.72 -1.80 7.89
C GLU A 291 -18.12 -1.56 6.50
N LEU A 292 -16.96 -0.90 6.39
CA LEU A 292 -16.24 -0.73 5.13
C LEU A 292 -15.77 -2.06 4.52
N PHE A 293 -15.31 -3.02 5.35
CA PHE A 293 -15.01 -4.37 4.86
C PHE A 293 -16.26 -5.06 4.31
N TYR A 294 -17.38 -4.96 5.01
CA TYR A 294 -18.67 -5.48 4.53
C TYR A 294 -19.08 -4.83 3.19
N LEU A 295 -19.01 -3.50 3.10
CA LEU A 295 -19.36 -2.75 1.88
C LEU A 295 -18.43 -3.09 0.70
N SER A 296 -17.13 -3.27 0.95
CA SER A 296 -16.18 -3.68 -0.09
C SER A 296 -16.55 -5.01 -0.75
N GLU A 297 -17.12 -5.95 0.01
CA GLU A 297 -17.61 -7.23 -0.51
C GLU A 297 -18.96 -7.09 -1.19
N LYS A 298 -19.91 -6.46 -0.50
CA LYS A 298 -21.27 -6.24 -1.00
C LYS A 298 -21.25 -5.56 -2.37
N TYR A 299 -20.36 -4.59 -2.57
CA TYR A 299 -20.24 -3.82 -3.81
C TYR A 299 -19.05 -4.23 -4.68
N MET A 300 -18.36 -5.34 -4.37
CA MET A 300 -17.25 -5.90 -5.16
C MET A 300 -16.10 -4.93 -5.49
N VAL A 301 -15.72 -4.08 -4.54
CA VAL A 301 -14.64 -3.09 -4.70
C VAL A 301 -13.31 -3.73 -4.29
N ARG A 302 -12.62 -4.35 -5.24
CA ARG A 302 -11.48 -5.24 -4.97
C ARG A 302 -10.26 -4.54 -4.36
N THR A 303 -9.95 -3.33 -4.82
CA THR A 303 -8.78 -2.55 -4.34
C THR A 303 -8.93 -2.10 -2.89
N MET A 304 -10.17 -1.91 -2.44
CA MET A 304 -10.45 -1.36 -1.11
C MET A 304 -10.00 -2.26 0.03
N LYS A 305 -10.01 -3.59 -0.16
CA LYS A 305 -9.63 -4.53 0.89
C LYS A 305 -8.15 -4.39 1.28
N ASP A 306 -7.27 -4.29 0.30
CA ASP A 306 -5.84 -4.16 0.54
C ASP A 306 -5.52 -2.81 1.18
N ASP A 307 -6.16 -1.74 0.71
CA ASP A 307 -6.02 -0.40 1.27
C ASP A 307 -6.57 -0.30 2.71
N LEU A 308 -7.70 -0.95 2.99
CA LEU A 308 -8.27 -1.06 4.35
C LEU A 308 -7.31 -1.77 5.29
N ILE A 309 -6.73 -2.89 4.87
CA ILE A 309 -5.74 -3.62 5.68
C ILE A 309 -4.51 -2.76 5.94
N GLN A 310 -3.99 -2.07 4.92
CA GLN A 310 -2.85 -1.17 5.07
C GLN A 310 -3.16 -0.04 6.06
N LYS A 311 -4.32 0.60 5.91
CA LYS A 311 -4.74 1.70 6.78
C LYS A 311 -5.02 1.25 8.21
N LEU A 312 -5.63 0.07 8.37
CA LEU A 312 -5.88 -0.54 9.66
C LEU A 312 -4.57 -0.78 10.42
N ASN A 313 -3.52 -1.25 9.74
CA ASN A 313 -2.20 -1.43 10.34
C ASN A 313 -1.58 -0.11 10.85
N GLU A 314 -1.83 1.03 10.17
CA GLU A 314 -1.39 2.36 10.60
C GLU A 314 -2.15 2.83 11.86
N ILE A 315 -3.47 2.67 11.89
CA ILE A 315 -4.35 3.16 12.97
C ILE A 315 -4.20 2.32 14.24
N ILE A 316 -4.08 1.00 14.10
CA ILE A 316 -3.83 0.09 15.22
C ILE A 316 -2.49 0.39 15.91
N GLY A 317 -1.55 1.09 15.26
CA GLY A 317 -0.40 1.74 15.90
C GLY A 317 -0.77 2.62 17.11
N LYS A 318 -1.97 3.21 17.11
CA LYS A 318 -2.40 4.28 18.01
C LYS A 318 -3.65 3.93 18.85
N HIS A 319 -4.43 2.93 18.44
CA HIS A 319 -5.69 2.53 19.06
C HIS A 319 -5.72 1.05 19.46
N ASP A 320 -6.63 0.69 20.36
CA ASP A 320 -6.76 -0.66 20.87
C ASP A 320 -7.51 -1.55 19.87
N VAL A 321 -6.83 -2.59 19.37
CA VAL A 321 -7.34 -3.51 18.33
C VAL A 321 -8.68 -4.14 18.71
N LEU A 322 -8.94 -4.24 20.02
CA LEU A 322 -10.10 -4.92 20.57
C LEU A 322 -11.43 -4.20 20.30
N GLU A 323 -11.41 -2.90 19.98
CA GLU A 323 -12.64 -2.18 19.61
C GLU A 323 -13.33 -2.81 18.38
N LEU A 324 -12.54 -3.38 17.46
CA LEU A 324 -13.03 -4.06 16.24
C LEU A 324 -13.78 -5.36 16.52
N LEU A 325 -13.52 -6.00 17.65
CA LEU A 325 -14.12 -7.29 18.00
C LEU A 325 -15.46 -7.14 18.72
N THR A 326 -15.88 -5.91 19.02
CA THR A 326 -17.06 -5.62 19.85
C THR A 326 -18.38 -5.76 19.07
N PRO A 327 -18.46 -5.40 17.77
CA PRO A 327 -19.51 -5.89 16.88
C PRO A 327 -19.08 -7.24 16.26
N PRO A 328 -20.02 -8.18 16.03
CA PRO A 328 -19.70 -9.40 15.30
C PRO A 328 -19.27 -9.04 13.87
N LEU A 329 -17.97 -9.07 13.61
CA LEU A 329 -17.40 -9.06 12.26
C LEU A 329 -17.93 -10.31 11.54
N SER A 330 -19.03 -10.14 10.80
CA SER A 330 -19.62 -11.19 9.97
C SER A 330 -18.75 -11.54 8.76
N ASN A 331 -17.75 -10.71 8.45
CA ASN A 331 -16.79 -10.91 7.38
C ASN A 331 -15.54 -11.69 7.87
N HIS A 332 -15.32 -12.88 7.28
CA HIS A 332 -14.18 -13.74 7.59
C HIS A 332 -12.82 -13.11 7.30
N LEU A 333 -12.67 -12.35 6.20
CA LEU A 333 -11.40 -11.71 5.83
C LEU A 333 -11.04 -10.56 6.79
N ALA A 334 -12.04 -9.79 7.20
CA ALA A 334 -11.85 -8.75 8.21
C ALA A 334 -11.46 -9.39 9.56
N LYS A 335 -12.18 -10.45 9.97
CA LYS A 335 -11.86 -11.23 11.17
C LYS A 335 -10.43 -11.81 11.12
N GLU A 336 -10.01 -12.32 9.97
CA GLU A 336 -8.65 -12.84 9.76
C GLU A 336 -7.57 -11.75 9.84
N ALA A 337 -7.81 -10.58 9.25
CA ALA A 337 -6.90 -9.43 9.32
C ALA A 337 -6.74 -8.92 10.76
N VAL A 338 -7.85 -8.74 11.48
CA VAL A 338 -7.85 -8.33 12.89
C VAL A 338 -7.13 -9.36 13.75
N PHE A 339 -7.38 -10.64 13.54
CA PHE A 339 -6.69 -11.66 14.31
C PHE A 339 -5.20 -11.78 14.00
N LYS A 340 -4.76 -11.56 12.75
CA LYS A 340 -3.34 -11.50 12.42
C LYS A 340 -2.65 -10.36 13.18
N LEU A 341 -3.34 -9.23 13.35
CA LEU A 341 -2.86 -8.10 14.14
C LEU A 341 -2.82 -8.41 15.63
N ILE A 342 -3.84 -9.11 16.14
CA ILE A 342 -3.84 -9.61 17.52
C ILE A 342 -2.67 -10.55 17.74
N ASP A 343 -2.38 -11.46 16.81
CA ASP A 343 -1.24 -12.39 16.93
C ASP A 343 0.09 -11.65 17.05
N GLU A 344 0.25 -10.53 16.35
CA GLU A 344 1.46 -9.71 16.35
C GLU A 344 1.61 -8.82 17.59
N ARG A 345 0.51 -8.41 18.21
CA ARG A 345 0.49 -7.43 19.32
C ARG A 345 -0.19 -7.93 20.58
N ILE A 346 -0.29 -9.25 20.73
CA ILE A 346 -1.03 -9.91 21.81
C ILE A 346 -0.61 -9.43 23.22
N ASP A 347 0.66 -9.08 23.42
CA ASP A 347 1.15 -8.56 24.72
C ASP A 347 0.45 -7.26 25.13
N HIS A 348 0.18 -6.37 24.19
CA HIS A 348 -0.56 -5.12 24.43
C HIS A 348 -2.06 -5.40 24.60
N VAL A 349 -2.61 -6.29 23.76
CA VAL A 349 -4.01 -6.70 23.81
C VAL A 349 -4.37 -7.26 25.19
N LEU A 350 -3.56 -8.16 25.75
CA LEU A 350 -3.80 -8.76 27.07
C LEU A 350 -3.69 -7.76 28.24
N GLN A 351 -3.04 -6.61 28.03
CA GLN A 351 -2.92 -5.54 29.04
C GLN A 351 -4.04 -4.50 28.93
N SER A 352 -4.81 -4.54 27.84
CA SER A 352 -5.92 -3.63 27.59
C SER A 352 -7.03 -3.74 28.64
N ARG A 353 -7.69 -2.61 28.93
CA ARG A 353 -8.95 -2.59 29.68
C ARG A 353 -10.12 -3.17 28.89
N LEU A 354 -10.12 -3.02 27.56
CA LEU A 354 -11.17 -3.55 26.69
C LEU A 354 -11.11 -5.08 26.64
N PHE A 355 -9.92 -5.68 26.76
CA PHE A 355 -9.77 -7.13 26.86
C PHE A 355 -10.62 -7.69 28.00
N LEU A 356 -10.60 -7.04 29.16
CA LEU A 356 -11.35 -7.44 30.34
C LEU A 356 -12.87 -7.44 30.11
N GLN A 357 -13.37 -6.74 29.09
CA GLN A 357 -14.79 -6.61 28.78
C GLN A 357 -15.24 -7.56 27.65
N LEU A 358 -14.32 -8.31 27.03
CA LEU A 358 -14.65 -9.20 25.92
C LEU A 358 -15.55 -10.37 26.35
N PRO A 359 -16.53 -10.77 25.52
CA PRO A 359 -17.32 -11.99 25.72
C PRO A 359 -16.46 -13.25 25.70
N LYS A 360 -16.87 -14.27 26.46
CA LYS A 360 -16.16 -15.57 26.58
C LYS A 360 -15.85 -16.21 25.22
N GLU A 361 -16.79 -16.16 24.26
CA GLU A 361 -16.61 -16.74 22.91
C GLU A 361 -15.50 -16.07 22.10
N VAL A 362 -15.35 -14.74 22.21
CA VAL A 362 -14.27 -14.02 21.51
C VAL A 362 -12.92 -14.34 22.13
N VAL A 363 -12.85 -14.45 23.46
CA VAL A 363 -11.63 -14.85 24.16
C VAL A 363 -11.24 -16.28 23.80
N LYS A 364 -12.22 -17.19 23.67
CA LYS A 364 -12.03 -18.55 23.17
C LYS A 364 -11.42 -18.56 21.77
N ASP A 365 -11.98 -17.79 20.83
CA ASP A 365 -11.46 -17.65 19.47
C ASP A 365 -10.00 -17.16 19.46
N ILE A 366 -9.63 -16.22 20.33
CA ILE A 366 -8.25 -15.74 20.45
C ILE A 366 -7.34 -16.85 20.97
N LEU A 367 -7.71 -17.53 22.06
CA LEU A 367 -6.88 -18.55 22.71
C LEU A 367 -6.68 -19.82 21.87
N GLN A 368 -7.62 -20.16 20.98
CA GLN A 368 -7.48 -21.32 20.09
C GLN A 368 -6.35 -21.15 19.05
N ARG A 369 -5.87 -19.93 18.82
CA ARG A 369 -4.89 -19.64 17.78
C ARG A 369 -3.49 -20.13 18.15
N ASP A 370 -2.85 -20.83 17.22
CA ASP A 370 -1.47 -21.30 17.32
C ASP A 370 -0.42 -20.22 16.99
N SER A 371 -0.85 -19.11 16.38
CA SER A 371 -0.01 -18.05 15.82
C SER A 371 0.28 -16.89 16.78
N LEU A 372 -0.29 -16.90 18.01
CA LEU A 372 -0.05 -15.84 19.00
C LEU A 372 1.44 -15.78 19.36
N LYS A 373 2.07 -14.61 19.18
CA LYS A 373 3.51 -14.40 19.35
C LYS A 373 3.88 -13.98 20.78
N CYS A 374 3.45 -14.71 21.81
CA CYS A 374 3.84 -14.42 23.21
C CYS A 374 4.09 -15.67 24.05
N ASN A 375 4.69 -15.47 25.22
CA ASN A 375 4.92 -16.53 26.20
C ASN A 375 3.61 -16.93 26.89
N GLU A 376 3.43 -18.22 27.17
CA GLU A 376 2.20 -18.73 27.79
C GLU A 376 1.96 -18.11 29.18
N MET A 377 3.02 -17.73 29.89
CA MET A 377 2.93 -17.01 31.16
C MET A 377 2.25 -15.64 31.02
N THR A 378 2.44 -14.95 29.91
CA THR A 378 1.78 -13.67 29.60
C THR A 378 0.30 -13.88 29.35
N ILE A 379 -0.06 -14.90 28.56
CA ILE A 379 -1.46 -15.29 28.31
C ILE A 379 -2.15 -15.61 29.63
N TYR A 380 -1.57 -16.47 30.47
CA TYR A 380 -2.11 -16.76 31.79
C TYR A 380 -2.34 -15.50 32.62
N SER A 381 -1.35 -14.61 32.67
CA SER A 381 -1.44 -13.39 33.48
C SER A 381 -2.57 -12.46 33.00
N GLY A 382 -2.79 -12.35 31.69
CA GLY A 382 -3.93 -11.63 31.11
C GLY A 382 -5.27 -12.31 31.40
N MET A 383 -5.31 -13.65 31.29
CA MET A 383 -6.52 -14.44 31.54
C MET A 383 -6.98 -14.40 32.99
N ILE A 384 -6.05 -14.37 33.95
CA ILE A 384 -6.41 -14.18 35.36
C ILE A 384 -7.05 -12.82 35.59
N LYS A 385 -6.54 -11.74 34.98
CA LYS A 385 -7.17 -10.42 35.09
C LYS A 385 -8.56 -10.39 34.46
N TRP A 386 -8.74 -11.06 33.32
CA TRP A 386 -10.06 -11.21 32.69
C TRP A 386 -11.02 -12.01 33.58
N ALA A 387 -10.58 -13.13 34.14
CA ALA A 387 -11.37 -13.95 35.06
C ALA A 387 -11.74 -13.20 36.34
N GLU A 388 -10.82 -12.44 36.93
CA GLU A 388 -11.09 -11.56 38.08
C GLU A 388 -12.16 -10.50 37.74
N ALA A 389 -12.17 -9.98 36.50
CA ALA A 389 -13.20 -9.05 36.04
C ALA A 389 -14.56 -9.74 35.81
N GLU A 390 -14.57 -10.98 35.29
CA GLU A 390 -15.76 -11.79 35.09
C GLU A 390 -16.38 -12.23 36.44
N CYS A 391 -15.56 -12.59 37.42
CA CYS A 391 -16.02 -12.86 38.78
C CYS A 391 -16.70 -11.63 39.38
N LYS A 392 -16.12 -10.43 39.21
CA LYS A 392 -16.75 -9.18 39.67
C LYS A 392 -18.08 -8.88 38.98
N ARG A 393 -18.21 -9.19 37.68
CA ARG A 393 -19.47 -9.00 36.93
C ARG A 393 -20.58 -9.93 37.41
N ASN A 394 -20.22 -11.17 37.75
CA ASN A 394 -21.18 -12.22 38.15
C ASN A 394 -21.29 -12.40 39.68
N ASP A 395 -20.66 -11.52 40.46
CA ASP A 395 -20.60 -11.56 41.93
C ASP A 395 -20.06 -12.89 42.51
N TRP A 396 -19.02 -13.44 41.87
CA TRP A 396 -18.31 -14.62 42.34
C TRP A 396 -17.08 -14.25 43.17
N PRO A 397 -16.68 -15.10 44.15
CA PRO A 397 -15.42 -14.89 44.87
C PRO A 397 -14.24 -14.92 43.90
N ALA A 398 -13.28 -14.01 44.07
CA ALA A 398 -12.06 -13.95 43.25
C ALA A 398 -10.95 -14.86 43.82
N ASP A 399 -11.33 -16.05 44.27
CA ASP A 399 -10.46 -17.10 44.77
C ASP A 399 -10.23 -18.20 43.70
N GLY A 400 -9.44 -19.22 44.03
CA GLY A 400 -9.06 -20.27 43.07
C GLY A 400 -10.27 -20.97 42.41
N GLU A 401 -11.32 -21.23 43.19
CA GLU A 401 -12.55 -21.88 42.71
C GLU A 401 -13.37 -20.95 41.82
N GLY A 402 -13.54 -19.68 42.21
CA GLY A 402 -14.23 -18.69 41.39
C GLY A 402 -13.49 -18.36 40.09
N LEU A 403 -12.16 -18.30 40.10
CA LEU A 403 -11.35 -18.13 38.90
C LEU A 403 -11.47 -19.34 37.96
N ARG A 404 -11.48 -20.56 38.52
CA ARG A 404 -11.70 -21.79 37.76
C ARG A 404 -13.09 -21.82 37.13
N ARG A 405 -14.11 -21.36 37.85
CA ARG A 405 -15.48 -21.20 37.36
C ARG A 405 -15.59 -20.18 36.23
N ALA A 406 -14.88 -19.05 36.34
CA ALA A 406 -14.88 -18.02 35.30
C ALA A 406 -14.16 -18.45 34.02
N LEU A 407 -13.01 -19.14 34.15
CA LEU A 407 -12.25 -19.63 32.99
C LEU A 407 -12.92 -20.85 32.34
N ASP A 408 -13.42 -21.80 33.14
CA ASP A 408 -14.14 -22.99 32.67
C ASP A 408 -13.43 -23.67 31.47
N GLU A 409 -14.05 -23.75 30.29
CA GLU A 409 -13.42 -24.33 29.10
C GLU A 409 -12.15 -23.60 28.61
N LEU A 410 -12.03 -22.29 28.87
CA LEU A 410 -10.86 -21.50 28.49
C LEU A 410 -9.59 -21.94 29.23
N LEU A 411 -9.75 -22.53 30.42
CA LEU A 411 -8.64 -23.05 31.20
C LEU A 411 -7.84 -24.09 30.40
N HIS A 412 -8.54 -24.93 29.63
CA HIS A 412 -7.94 -26.00 28.83
C HIS A 412 -7.19 -25.49 27.59
N LEU A 413 -7.49 -24.26 27.16
CA LEU A 413 -6.81 -23.61 26.03
C LEU A 413 -5.47 -22.97 26.43
N ILE A 414 -5.25 -22.76 27.75
CA ILE A 414 -3.96 -22.29 28.27
C ILE A 414 -2.98 -23.48 28.34
N ARG A 415 -1.82 -23.33 27.72
CA ARG A 415 -0.84 -24.42 27.53
C ARG A 415 0.13 -24.54 28.70
N PHE A 416 -0.39 -24.79 29.90
CA PHE A 416 0.41 -24.93 31.12
C PHE A 416 1.65 -25.84 31.00
N PRO A 417 1.60 -26.99 30.28
CA PRO A 417 2.78 -27.85 30.10
C PRO A 417 3.97 -27.19 29.39
N THR A 418 3.77 -26.04 28.76
CA THR A 418 4.81 -25.31 28.03
C THR A 418 5.53 -24.25 28.87
N MET A 419 5.00 -23.92 30.05
CA MET A 419 5.59 -23.01 31.04
C MET A 419 6.80 -23.65 31.74
N SER A 420 7.66 -22.85 32.37
CA SER A 420 8.66 -23.38 33.28
C SER A 420 8.04 -23.82 34.61
N GLY A 421 8.70 -24.74 35.33
CA GLY A 421 8.22 -25.21 36.63
C GLY A 421 8.12 -24.09 37.68
N GLU A 422 9.02 -23.10 37.63
CA GLU A 422 8.97 -21.93 38.51
C GLU A 422 7.77 -21.02 38.19
N GLU A 423 7.52 -20.74 36.91
CA GLU A 423 6.37 -19.98 36.44
C GLU A 423 5.04 -20.65 36.83
N PHE A 424 4.95 -21.97 36.64
CA PHE A 424 3.76 -22.75 36.96
C PHE A 424 3.47 -22.78 38.48
N ASN A 425 4.51 -22.93 39.31
CA ASN A 425 4.34 -22.94 40.76
C ASN A 425 3.97 -21.55 41.30
N ASN A 426 4.68 -20.50 40.88
CA ASN A 426 4.47 -19.15 41.38
C ASN A 426 3.20 -18.49 40.82
N GLY A 427 2.70 -18.94 39.68
CA GLY A 427 1.49 -18.44 39.05
C GLY A 427 0.27 -19.33 39.35
N PRO A 428 -0.06 -20.29 38.45
CA PRO A 428 -1.27 -21.11 38.54
C PRO A 428 -1.48 -21.84 39.87
N VAL A 429 -0.43 -22.48 40.42
CA VAL A 429 -0.53 -23.20 41.69
C VAL A 429 -0.65 -22.20 42.86
N GLY A 430 0.18 -21.16 42.88
CA GLY A 430 0.14 -20.12 43.91
C GLY A 430 -1.18 -19.34 43.99
N LYS A 431 -1.94 -19.26 42.87
CA LYS A 431 -3.29 -18.68 42.83
C LYS A 431 -4.41 -19.67 43.20
N GLY A 432 -4.08 -20.92 43.50
CA GLY A 432 -5.05 -21.95 43.91
C GLY A 432 -5.92 -22.47 42.77
N LEU A 433 -5.46 -22.37 41.51
CA LEU A 433 -6.24 -22.75 40.34
C LEU A 433 -6.35 -24.27 40.15
N PHE A 434 -5.41 -25.02 40.71
CA PHE A 434 -5.29 -26.47 40.62
C PHE A 434 -5.30 -27.11 41.99
N GLU A 435 -5.96 -28.27 42.09
CA GLU A 435 -5.91 -29.10 43.29
C GLU A 435 -4.53 -29.78 43.42
N GLY A 436 -4.14 -30.17 44.64
CA GLY A 436 -2.79 -30.68 44.92
C GLY A 436 -2.33 -31.86 44.05
N LYS A 437 -3.26 -32.75 43.67
CA LYS A 437 -2.97 -33.88 42.76
C LYS A 437 -2.81 -33.43 41.31
N GLU A 438 -3.67 -32.53 40.85
CA GLU A 438 -3.65 -31.98 39.48
C GLU A 438 -2.41 -31.11 39.23
N ALA A 439 -2.04 -30.28 40.20
CA ALA A 439 -0.81 -29.48 40.18
C ALA A 439 0.44 -30.36 40.09
N TYR A 440 0.48 -31.45 40.87
CA TYR A 440 1.59 -32.41 40.86
C TYR A 440 1.74 -33.12 39.50
N ASP A 441 0.62 -33.59 38.92
CA ASP A 441 0.61 -34.27 37.63
C ASP A 441 1.05 -33.34 36.48
N LEU A 442 0.63 -32.07 36.50
CA LEU A 442 1.08 -31.06 35.53
C LEU A 442 2.57 -30.71 35.69
N LEU A 443 3.08 -30.62 36.93
CA LEU A 443 4.49 -30.36 37.19
C LEU A 443 5.40 -31.51 36.69
N LEU A 444 4.95 -32.76 36.82
CA LEU A 444 5.63 -33.92 36.25
C LEU A 444 5.67 -33.86 34.72
N CYS A 445 4.59 -33.40 34.09
CA CYS A 445 4.52 -33.19 32.65
C CYS A 445 5.49 -32.08 32.18
N ILE A 446 5.56 -30.95 32.90
CA ILE A 446 6.46 -29.82 32.59
C ILE A 446 7.93 -30.24 32.65
N ASN A 447 8.30 -31.01 33.68
CA ASN A 447 9.66 -31.52 33.84
C ASN A 447 9.99 -32.73 32.92
N SER A 448 9.07 -33.08 32.01
CA SER A 448 9.20 -34.23 31.10
C SER A 448 9.42 -35.58 31.80
N LEU A 449 8.99 -35.71 33.05
CA LEU A 449 9.16 -36.91 33.88
C LEU A 449 8.06 -37.96 33.64
N GLN A 450 6.93 -37.58 33.02
CA GLN A 450 5.87 -38.49 32.60
C GLN A 450 5.33 -38.13 31.20
N THR A 451 5.16 -39.14 30.34
CA THR A 451 4.72 -38.99 28.93
C THR A 451 3.32 -39.55 28.64
N LYS A 452 2.58 -40.02 29.66
CA LYS A 452 1.27 -40.65 29.44
C LYS A 452 0.30 -39.68 28.74
N LYS A 453 -0.36 -40.21 27.71
CA LYS A 453 -1.16 -39.49 26.70
C LYS A 453 -2.51 -38.97 27.22
N GLU A 454 -2.92 -39.40 28.42
CA GLU A 454 -4.29 -39.26 28.94
C GLU A 454 -4.39 -38.37 30.19
N ILE A 455 -3.37 -37.57 30.48
CA ILE A 455 -3.42 -36.68 31.64
C ILE A 455 -3.83 -35.30 31.12
N PHE A 456 -5.15 -35.08 31.19
CA PHE A 456 -5.91 -33.85 30.95
C PHE A 456 -5.94 -33.29 29.51
N PRO A 457 -7.02 -32.56 29.12
CA PRO A 457 -7.22 -32.03 27.78
C PRO A 457 -6.35 -30.78 27.49
N PHE A 458 -5.15 -30.68 28.08
CA PHE A 458 -4.26 -29.55 27.87
C PHE A 458 -3.36 -29.78 26.66
N VAL A 459 -3.27 -28.75 25.81
CA VAL A 459 -2.42 -28.77 24.62
C VAL A 459 -0.94 -28.69 25.05
N ARG A 460 -0.13 -29.68 24.61
CA ARG A 460 1.30 -29.81 24.96
C ARG A 460 2.25 -29.15 23.96
N THR A 461 1.74 -28.66 22.83
CA THR A 461 2.54 -28.03 21.78
C THR A 461 2.67 -26.53 22.03
N ARG A 462 3.90 -26.00 21.95
CA ARG A 462 4.12 -24.55 21.98
C ARG A 462 3.47 -23.86 20.77
N ARG A 463 2.97 -22.65 20.98
CA ARG A 463 2.54 -21.76 19.89
C ARG A 463 3.75 -21.40 19.00
N LYS A 464 3.53 -21.17 17.70
CA LYS A 464 4.59 -20.90 16.71
C LYS A 464 5.15 -19.49 16.95
N MET A 465 6.35 -19.38 17.53
CA MET A 465 7.07 -18.10 17.61
C MET A 465 7.65 -17.73 16.24
N ALA A 466 7.55 -16.46 15.84
CA ALA A 466 8.14 -15.98 14.59
C ALA A 466 9.68 -16.05 14.66
N THR A 467 10.30 -16.63 13.64
CA THR A 467 11.74 -16.51 13.38
C THR A 467 12.07 -15.05 13.07
N ALA A 468 13.10 -14.50 13.73
CA ALA A 468 13.56 -13.13 13.54
C ALA A 468 13.91 -12.85 12.06
N VAL A 469 13.32 -11.80 11.48
CA VAL A 469 13.70 -11.21 10.19
C VAL A 469 14.78 -10.14 10.46
N PRO A 470 15.86 -10.03 9.66
CA PRO A 470 16.95 -9.11 9.93
C PRO A 470 16.51 -7.64 9.81
N ALA A 471 16.99 -6.82 10.74
CA ALA A 471 16.73 -5.40 10.81
C ALA A 471 17.37 -4.67 9.62
N THR A 472 16.53 -4.10 8.76
CA THR A 472 16.90 -2.98 7.90
C THR A 472 15.66 -2.11 7.71
N ILE A 473 15.58 -1.01 8.44
CA ILE A 473 15.07 0.30 8.01
C ILE A 473 15.53 1.31 9.06
N SER A 474 16.21 2.32 8.55
CA SER A 474 16.86 3.43 9.23
C SER A 474 15.86 4.49 9.69
N SER A 475 16.12 5.02 10.88
CA SER A 475 15.96 6.42 11.31
C SER A 475 14.74 7.22 10.84
N LEU A 476 13.81 7.48 11.77
CA LEU A 476 13.11 8.77 11.85
C LEU A 476 12.97 9.14 13.33
N ASP A 477 13.69 10.18 13.74
CA ASP A 477 13.58 10.86 15.03
C ASP A 477 12.25 11.61 15.13
N VAL A 478 11.58 11.51 16.29
CA VAL A 478 10.71 12.55 16.83
C VAL A 478 10.93 12.62 18.34
N PRO A 479 11.10 13.83 18.93
CA PRO A 479 11.48 14.00 20.32
C PRO A 479 10.27 13.88 21.24
N THR A 480 10.47 13.32 22.45
CA THR A 480 9.50 13.47 23.53
C THR A 480 10.24 13.63 24.85
N GLN A 481 10.39 14.90 25.26
CA GLN A 481 10.45 15.25 26.67
C GLN A 481 9.07 14.99 27.26
N LEU A 482 9.00 14.31 28.40
CA LEU A 482 8.05 14.59 29.49
C LEU A 482 8.56 13.88 30.75
N ASP A 483 8.80 14.70 31.76
CA ASP A 483 9.35 14.34 33.06
C ASP A 483 8.47 13.34 33.83
N VAL A 484 9.10 12.31 34.40
CA VAL A 484 8.49 11.55 35.51
C VAL A 484 9.47 11.49 36.68
N VAL A 485 9.00 12.11 37.75
CA VAL A 485 9.56 12.25 39.11
C VAL A 485 9.87 10.87 39.72
N LYS A 486 11.09 10.71 40.27
CA LYS A 486 11.44 9.65 41.24
C LYS A 486 11.02 10.07 42.65
N PRO A 487 10.38 9.19 43.44
CA PRO A 487 11.02 8.69 44.68
C PRO A 487 10.51 7.30 45.15
N PRO A 488 10.90 6.76 46.32
CA PRO A 488 12.25 6.48 46.84
C PRO A 488 12.47 4.97 47.11
N LYS A 489 13.71 4.59 47.46
CA LYS A 489 14.15 3.20 47.76
C LYS A 489 13.82 2.74 49.20
N LYS A 490 13.73 1.40 49.33
CA LYS A 490 13.87 0.47 50.50
C LYS A 490 12.53 -0.08 51.03
N ALA A 491 12.38 -1.36 51.35
CA ALA A 491 13.33 -2.30 51.96
C ALA A 491 13.29 -3.74 51.40
N LYS A 492 14.40 -4.45 51.62
CA LYS A 492 14.74 -5.79 51.13
C LYS A 492 14.49 -6.80 52.26
N ALA A 493 13.84 -7.91 51.98
CA ALA A 493 13.90 -9.13 52.80
C ALA A 493 14.54 -10.25 51.97
N THR A 494 15.33 -11.05 52.64
CA THR A 494 16.52 -11.79 52.19
C THR A 494 16.26 -13.15 51.54
N SER A 495 16.98 -13.46 50.45
CA SER A 495 17.19 -14.82 49.93
C SER A 495 18.62 -14.94 49.33
N GLU A 496 19.17 -16.15 49.43
CA GLU A 496 20.60 -16.53 49.47
C GLU A 496 21.49 -16.10 48.28
N GLU A 497 22.74 -15.75 48.58
CA GLU A 497 23.78 -15.33 47.64
C GLU A 497 24.30 -16.49 46.76
N LYS A 498 24.16 -16.36 45.43
CA LYS A 498 25.06 -17.04 44.48
C LYS A 498 26.31 -16.16 44.28
N LYS A 499 27.48 -16.67 44.68
CA LYS A 499 28.80 -16.03 44.47
C LYS A 499 28.98 -15.60 43.01
N ALA A 500 29.46 -14.38 42.80
CA ALA A 500 29.85 -13.87 41.49
C ALA A 500 30.96 -14.76 40.88
N PRO A 501 30.98 -15.00 39.55
CA PRO A 501 32.08 -15.69 38.89
C PRO A 501 33.39 -14.93 39.10
N ASP A 502 34.45 -15.64 39.46
CA ASP A 502 35.77 -15.08 39.81
C ASP A 502 36.64 -14.78 38.57
N HIS A 503 36.00 -14.42 37.46
CA HIS A 503 36.66 -14.10 36.20
C HIS A 503 35.93 -12.99 35.42
N PRO A 504 36.65 -12.19 34.61
CA PRO A 504 36.06 -11.23 33.69
C PRO A 504 35.14 -11.89 32.67
N THR A 505 34.38 -11.11 31.91
CA THR A 505 33.50 -11.68 30.88
C THR A 505 34.31 -12.39 29.78
N TYR A 506 33.72 -13.40 29.12
CA TYR A 506 34.41 -14.09 28.03
C TYR A 506 34.80 -13.18 26.85
N ALA A 507 34.07 -12.08 26.64
CA ALA A 507 34.43 -11.09 25.63
C ALA A 507 35.76 -10.39 25.99
N GLU A 508 35.90 -9.92 27.23
CA GLU A 508 37.12 -9.27 27.72
C GLU A 508 38.30 -10.24 27.75
N MET A 509 38.07 -11.49 28.19
CA MET A 509 39.10 -12.52 28.19
C MET A 509 39.59 -12.86 26.77
N VAL A 510 38.70 -12.91 25.78
CA VAL A 510 39.05 -13.18 24.37
C VAL A 510 39.90 -12.04 23.79
N VAL A 511 39.53 -10.79 24.03
CA VAL A 511 40.31 -9.62 23.58
C VAL A 511 41.69 -9.61 24.26
N ALA A 512 41.74 -9.78 25.58
CA ALA A 512 42.98 -9.86 26.33
C ALA A 512 43.90 -10.99 25.84
N SER A 513 43.32 -12.16 25.51
CA SER A 513 44.06 -13.31 24.99
C SER A 513 44.68 -13.04 23.62
N ILE A 514 43.93 -12.42 22.69
CA ILE A 514 44.44 -12.07 21.35
C ILE A 514 45.54 -11.02 21.46
N SER A 515 45.35 -10.02 22.32
CA SER A 515 46.36 -8.98 22.57
C SER A 515 47.62 -9.54 23.24
N ALA A 516 47.49 -10.53 24.13
CA ALA A 516 48.62 -11.15 24.82
C ALA A 516 49.39 -12.15 23.96
N LEU A 517 48.70 -12.90 23.10
CA LEU A 517 49.34 -13.83 22.16
C LEU A 517 50.07 -13.09 21.03
N ALA A 518 49.59 -11.92 20.63
CA ALA A 518 50.27 -10.97 19.73
C ALA A 518 50.88 -11.58 18.45
N ASP A 519 50.26 -12.64 17.92
CA ASP A 519 50.76 -13.33 16.74
C ASP A 519 50.63 -12.44 15.49
N ARG A 520 51.74 -12.26 14.76
CA ARG A 520 51.78 -11.43 13.53
C ARG A 520 50.74 -11.83 12.48
N LYS A 521 50.31 -13.11 12.46
CA LYS A 521 49.32 -13.68 11.54
C LYS A 521 47.93 -13.91 12.16
N GLY A 522 47.76 -13.59 13.44
CA GLY A 522 46.53 -13.79 14.20
C GLY A 522 46.56 -15.09 14.99
N SER A 523 45.78 -15.15 16.07
CA SER A 523 45.78 -16.28 16.98
C SER A 523 44.62 -17.23 16.65
N SER A 524 44.88 -18.52 16.66
CA SER A 524 43.87 -19.54 16.38
C SER A 524 42.87 -19.65 17.53
N ARG A 525 41.63 -20.06 17.24
CA ARG A 525 40.58 -20.27 18.26
C ARG A 525 41.05 -21.17 19.41
N MET A 526 41.81 -22.23 19.08
CA MET A 526 42.28 -23.21 20.05
C MET A 526 43.41 -22.64 20.93
N ALA A 527 44.28 -21.78 20.37
CA ALA A 527 45.28 -21.05 21.15
C ALA A 527 44.62 -20.06 22.14
N ILE A 528 43.58 -19.34 21.68
CA ILE A 528 42.82 -18.41 22.52
C ILE A 528 42.09 -19.16 23.65
N ALA A 529 41.43 -20.29 23.36
CA ALA A 529 40.74 -21.08 24.38
C ALA A 529 41.71 -21.67 25.43
N ASN A 530 42.89 -22.11 24.99
CA ASN A 530 43.93 -22.61 25.90
C ASN A 530 44.50 -21.49 26.78
N TYR A 531 44.72 -20.30 26.22
CA TYR A 531 45.14 -19.13 26.99
C TYR A 531 44.09 -18.76 28.05
N VAL A 532 42.79 -18.80 27.71
CA VAL A 532 41.72 -18.51 28.66
C VAL A 532 41.67 -19.55 29.80
N LEU A 533 41.85 -20.83 29.48
CA LEU A 533 41.89 -21.91 30.48
C LEU A 533 43.10 -21.82 31.43
N GLN A 534 44.23 -21.28 30.96
CA GLN A 534 45.46 -21.17 31.75
C GLN A 534 45.50 -19.92 32.64
N ASN A 535 44.89 -18.82 32.20
CA ASN A 535 45.03 -17.52 32.85
C ASN A 535 43.77 -17.08 33.63
N TYR A 536 42.63 -17.75 33.48
CA TYR A 536 41.39 -17.40 34.16
C TYR A 536 40.70 -18.61 34.81
N ASN A 537 40.05 -18.39 35.95
CA ASN A 537 39.37 -19.44 36.70
C ASN A 537 37.97 -19.75 36.13
N VAL A 538 37.93 -20.31 34.91
CA VAL A 538 36.70 -20.51 34.12
C VAL A 538 36.05 -21.90 34.26
N GLY A 539 36.53 -22.71 35.22
CA GLY A 539 36.13 -24.12 35.37
C GLY A 539 36.76 -25.00 34.28
N GLY A 540 37.44 -26.08 34.66
CA GLY A 540 38.30 -26.89 33.78
C GLY A 540 37.61 -27.67 32.64
N ASP A 541 36.36 -27.35 32.28
CA ASP A 541 35.65 -27.98 31.17
C ASP A 541 36.04 -27.32 29.84
N SER A 542 37.06 -27.88 29.20
CA SER A 542 37.61 -27.42 27.91
C SER A 542 36.55 -27.31 26.80
N LYS A 543 35.49 -28.15 26.82
CA LYS A 543 34.42 -28.08 25.80
C LYS A 543 33.54 -26.85 25.99
N LYS A 544 33.18 -26.52 27.23
CA LYS A 544 32.38 -25.33 27.54
C LYS A 544 33.15 -24.05 27.24
N VAL A 545 34.44 -23.99 27.57
CA VAL A 545 35.29 -22.82 27.26
C VAL A 545 35.42 -22.61 25.77
N ASN A 546 35.67 -23.67 24.99
CA ASN A 546 35.74 -23.58 23.53
C ASN A 546 34.44 -23.05 22.90
N LEU A 547 33.28 -23.47 23.41
CA LEU A 547 31.99 -22.97 22.94
C LEU A 547 31.84 -21.46 23.21
N HIS A 548 32.15 -21.01 24.42
CA HIS A 548 32.03 -19.60 24.81
C HIS A 548 33.02 -18.72 24.05
N VAL A 549 34.26 -19.17 23.85
CA VAL A 549 35.25 -18.48 23.02
C VAL A 549 34.77 -18.38 21.57
N SER A 550 34.24 -19.47 20.99
CA SER A 550 33.73 -19.47 19.61
C SER A 550 32.55 -18.50 19.41
N VAL A 551 31.63 -18.42 20.37
CA VAL A 551 30.49 -17.51 20.30
C VAL A 551 30.94 -16.06 20.38
N ASN A 552 31.91 -15.74 21.25
CA ASN A 552 32.40 -14.37 21.43
C ASN A 552 33.31 -13.93 20.27
N LEU A 553 34.10 -14.82 19.66
CA LEU A 553 34.84 -14.52 18.43
C LEU A 553 33.89 -14.18 17.28
N LYS A 554 32.80 -14.95 17.11
CA LYS A 554 31.78 -14.67 16.09
C LYS A 554 31.08 -13.32 16.33
N LYS A 555 30.66 -13.06 17.57
CA LYS A 555 30.06 -11.76 17.93
C LYS A 555 31.03 -10.59 17.73
N GLY A 556 32.31 -10.77 18.06
CA GLY A 556 33.34 -9.75 17.85
C GLY A 556 33.61 -9.47 16.36
N THR A 557 33.56 -10.48 15.51
CA THR A 557 33.66 -10.29 14.04
C THR A 557 32.40 -9.63 13.47
N ASP A 558 31.21 -10.02 13.94
CA ASP A 558 29.93 -9.45 13.48
C ASP A 558 29.78 -7.98 13.88
N LEU A 559 30.37 -7.58 15.02
CA LEU A 559 30.42 -6.20 15.50
C LEU A 559 31.59 -5.38 14.92
N GLY A 560 32.43 -5.98 14.06
CA GLY A 560 33.58 -5.31 13.44
C GLY A 560 34.76 -5.02 14.37
N LEU A 561 34.76 -5.57 15.59
CA LEU A 561 35.83 -5.38 16.60
C LEU A 561 37.01 -6.34 16.40
N LEU A 562 36.80 -7.44 15.67
CA LEU A 562 37.82 -8.45 15.36
C LEU A 562 37.87 -8.70 13.84
N GLN A 563 39.06 -8.86 13.29
CA GLN A 563 39.26 -9.19 11.88
C GLN A 563 39.75 -10.64 11.71
N ARG A 564 39.19 -11.34 10.72
CA ARG A 564 39.66 -12.68 10.33
C ARG A 564 40.83 -12.59 9.36
N LYS A 565 41.87 -13.38 9.61
CA LYS A 565 42.99 -13.57 8.69
C LYS A 565 43.11 -15.04 8.30
N GLU A 566 43.37 -15.27 7.03
CA GLU A 566 43.63 -16.60 6.48
C GLU A 566 45.06 -17.04 6.84
N GLY A 567 45.20 -18.28 7.32
CA GLY A 567 46.49 -18.85 7.72
C GLY A 567 47.37 -19.18 6.51
N SER A 568 48.69 -19.04 6.62
CA SER A 568 49.63 -19.18 5.50
C SER A 568 49.94 -20.63 5.05
N ASN A 569 49.11 -21.61 5.39
CA ASN A 569 49.37 -23.04 5.12
C ASN A 569 48.22 -23.74 4.37
N TYR A 570 47.36 -22.97 3.72
CA TYR A 570 46.23 -23.49 2.97
C TYR A 570 46.45 -23.37 1.46
N GLN A 571 46.16 -24.44 0.73
CA GLN A 571 46.06 -24.41 -0.73
C GLN A 571 44.59 -24.47 -1.12
N GLU A 572 44.20 -23.67 -2.11
CA GLU A 572 42.87 -23.70 -2.71
C GLU A 572 42.72 -24.97 -3.56
N VAL A 573 41.60 -25.66 -3.38
CA VAL A 573 41.25 -26.84 -4.18
C VAL A 573 39.80 -26.71 -4.65
N ASP A 574 39.58 -26.89 -5.95
CA ASP A 574 38.25 -26.86 -6.56
C ASP A 574 37.39 -28.02 -6.05
N GLY A 575 36.22 -27.70 -5.50
CA GLY A 575 35.21 -28.66 -5.06
C GLY A 575 34.10 -28.85 -6.09
N GLU A 576 33.58 -30.09 -6.22
CA GLU A 576 32.56 -30.50 -7.21
C GLU A 576 31.23 -29.70 -7.16
N ASP A 577 31.00 -28.90 -6.11
CA ASP A 577 29.81 -28.04 -5.95
C ASP A 577 30.05 -26.55 -6.28
N GLY A 578 31.18 -26.19 -6.90
CA GLY A 578 31.48 -24.80 -7.28
C GLY A 578 31.74 -23.83 -6.13
N LYS A 579 32.12 -24.35 -4.94
CA LYS A 579 32.56 -23.55 -3.79
C LYS A 579 34.00 -23.93 -3.44
N GLU A 580 34.91 -22.97 -3.48
CA GLU A 580 36.32 -23.10 -3.08
C GLU A 580 36.42 -23.60 -1.63
N ARG A 581 37.31 -24.57 -1.37
CA ARG A 581 37.59 -25.11 -0.04
C ARG A 581 39.07 -24.95 0.30
N LEU A 582 39.35 -24.58 1.55
CA LEU A 582 40.71 -24.47 2.09
C LEU A 582 41.13 -25.80 2.75
N CYS A 583 42.29 -26.33 2.34
CA CYS A 583 42.86 -27.59 2.83
C CYS A 583 44.22 -27.35 3.50
N ASN A 584 44.48 -28.01 4.63
CA ASN A 584 45.81 -27.91 5.26
C ASN A 584 46.88 -28.63 4.42
N SER A 585 48.16 -28.51 4.78
CA SER A 585 49.29 -29.16 4.08
C SER A 585 49.24 -30.70 4.05
N GLN A 586 48.24 -31.33 4.67
CA GLN A 586 47.99 -32.77 4.66
C GLN A 586 46.69 -33.14 3.91
N GLY A 587 46.05 -32.19 3.22
CA GLY A 587 44.87 -32.43 2.38
C GLY A 587 43.55 -32.59 3.13
N GLN A 588 43.50 -32.32 4.43
CA GLN A 588 42.25 -32.37 5.20
C GLN A 588 41.53 -31.01 5.14
N VAL A 589 40.24 -31.05 4.78
CA VAL A 589 39.36 -29.87 4.82
C VAL A 589 39.16 -29.46 6.28
N THR A 590 39.66 -28.28 6.65
CA THR A 590 39.56 -27.77 8.02
C THR A 590 38.98 -26.35 8.00
N LYS A 591 38.20 -26.01 9.03
CA LYS A 591 37.44 -24.74 9.16
C LYS A 591 38.08 -23.78 10.16
N GLU A 592 39.41 -23.64 10.19
CA GLU A 592 40.05 -22.83 11.23
C GLU A 592 40.56 -21.47 10.73
N ASP A 593 39.76 -20.43 11.04
CA ASP A 593 40.07 -19.03 10.81
C ASP A 593 40.88 -18.44 11.98
N HIS A 594 41.87 -17.60 11.70
CA HIS A 594 42.64 -16.88 12.72
C HIS A 594 42.03 -15.50 12.95
N CYS A 595 42.04 -15.00 14.20
CA CYS A 595 41.46 -13.70 14.54
C CYS A 595 42.52 -12.73 15.10
N GLN A 596 42.39 -11.44 14.75
CA GLN A 596 43.15 -10.32 15.31
C GLN A 596 42.21 -9.23 15.81
N VAL A 597 42.66 -8.44 16.79
CA VAL A 597 41.96 -7.21 17.20
C VAL A 597 42.13 -6.17 16.10
N GLY A 598 41.01 -5.58 15.67
CA GLY A 598 40.93 -4.61 14.57
C GLY A 598 41.32 -3.20 14.95
#